data_AF-A0AAN7SMK7-F1
#
_entry.id   AF-A0AAN7SMK7-F1
#
_cell.length_a   1.000
_cell.length_b   1.000
_cell.length_c   1.000
_cell.angle_alpha   90.00
_cell.angle_beta   90.00
_cell.angle_gamma   90.00
#
_symmetry.space_group_name_H-M   'P 1'
#
loop_
_entity.id
_entity.type
_entity.pdbx_description
1 polymer ?
#
loop_
_entity_poly.entity_id
_entity_poly.type
_entity_poly.pdbx_seq_one_letter_code
_entity_poly.pdbx_strand_id
1 'polypeptide(L)'
;MKAKYREVQTRIKNVNKRAMFMACVAHNLNLLLGDMAKCNKDAMTFFGLVQRLHTLFVASTERWNILCELCPGLTLKSLSSTRWECRIDSVKPIRYQLGGVNQALAKVSQTTKEPVIRSEAQSLLLHTSSYEFVLSLVIWYDLLFCVNSTSQTLESESTTLDTVLNELRGLKSFFQNYRNTDFNGAMCTAREIMENLGYRVKFSIRRQFTPKRLFDEKRQENDQREKQLEDNCQKLSDFLKDGELKDLNAEDLFSELKLFRSTVQPSVTNTLGALQYLAPIKESYSYLTTAYRIMLTIPLTVASEERTFSILKLIKNYHRSTMAQERLNGLATLSIECETAKKLDMINLISAFAFAKARKVPFK
;
A
#
# COMPACT_ATOMS: atom_id res chain seq x y z
N MET A 1 -18.34 -5.88 -2.89
CA MET A 1 -17.53 -6.28 -1.72
C MET A 1 -18.05 -5.74 -0.36
N LYS A 2 -18.59 -4.51 -0.25
CA LYS A 2 -19.10 -3.93 1.03
C LYS A 2 -20.12 -4.78 1.82
N ALA A 3 -20.92 -5.63 1.18
CA ALA A 3 -21.94 -6.43 1.86
C ALA A 3 -21.38 -7.62 2.66
N LYS A 4 -20.30 -8.26 2.19
CA LYS A 4 -19.73 -9.48 2.81
C LYS A 4 -18.89 -9.20 4.07
N TYR A 5 -18.30 -8.00 4.19
CA TYR A 5 -17.51 -7.59 5.35
C TYR A 5 -18.34 -7.25 6.59
N ARG A 6 -19.63 -6.91 6.42
CA ARG A 6 -20.53 -6.76 7.56
C ARG A 6 -20.59 -8.05 8.37
N GLU A 7 -20.56 -9.21 7.72
CA GLU A 7 -20.61 -10.50 8.44
C GLU A 7 -19.38 -10.75 9.30
N VAL A 8 -18.17 -10.47 8.82
CA VAL A 8 -16.93 -10.73 9.61
C VAL A 8 -16.81 -9.76 10.77
N GLN A 9 -16.99 -8.46 10.51
CA GLN A 9 -16.94 -7.45 11.57
C GLN A 9 -18.02 -7.70 12.64
N THR A 10 -19.25 -8.03 12.21
CA THR A 10 -20.34 -8.36 13.14
C THR A 10 -20.03 -9.64 13.91
N ARG A 11 -19.47 -10.68 13.28
CA ARG A 11 -19.05 -11.91 13.98
C ARG A 11 -17.99 -11.62 15.04
N ILE A 12 -16.96 -10.83 14.71
CA ILE A 12 -15.92 -10.46 15.68
C ILE A 12 -16.53 -9.66 16.84
N LYS A 13 -17.39 -8.68 16.55
CA LYS A 13 -18.09 -7.88 17.58
C LYS A 13 -19.04 -8.71 18.45
N ASN A 14 -19.65 -9.76 17.90
CA ASN A 14 -20.49 -10.68 18.67
C ASN A 14 -19.66 -11.52 19.66
N VAL A 15 -18.42 -11.86 19.31
CA VAL A 15 -17.48 -12.58 20.20
C VAL A 15 -16.85 -11.64 21.21
N ASN A 16 -16.42 -10.45 20.78
CA ASN A 16 -15.84 -9.42 21.62
C ASN A 16 -16.41 -8.04 21.27
N LYS A 17 -17.31 -7.53 22.12
CA LYS A 17 -17.94 -6.22 21.92
C LYS A 17 -16.94 -5.05 21.98
N ARG A 18 -15.78 -5.24 22.60
CA ARG A 18 -14.69 -4.26 22.70
C ARG A 18 -13.77 -4.27 21.47
N ALA A 19 -14.01 -5.14 20.48
CA ALA A 19 -13.19 -5.20 19.28
C ALA A 19 -13.25 -3.87 18.50
N MET A 20 -12.11 -3.21 18.41
CA MET A 20 -11.95 -1.98 17.66
C MET A 20 -11.94 -2.29 16.16
N PHE A 21 -12.68 -1.51 15.39
CA PHE A 21 -12.51 -1.49 13.94
C PHE A 21 -11.65 -0.29 13.56
N MET A 22 -10.51 -0.56 12.94
CA MET A 22 -9.66 0.47 12.35
C MET A 22 -9.63 0.28 10.84
N ALA A 23 -9.79 1.39 10.11
CA ALA A 23 -9.65 1.35 8.66
C ALA A 23 -8.15 1.23 8.31
N CYS A 24 -7.81 0.28 7.44
CA CYS A 24 -6.45 0.10 6.97
C CYS A 24 -5.96 1.34 6.22
N VAL A 25 -4.82 1.89 6.65
CA VAL A 25 -4.25 3.11 6.05
C VAL A 25 -3.83 2.86 4.60
N ALA A 26 -3.15 1.75 4.32
CA ALA A 26 -2.73 1.39 2.97
C ALA A 26 -3.94 1.21 2.02
N HIS A 27 -5.03 0.61 2.52
CA HIS A 27 -6.27 0.48 1.75
C HIS A 27 -6.90 1.83 1.43
N ASN A 28 -6.97 2.74 2.41
CA ASN A 28 -7.50 4.08 2.21
C ASN A 28 -6.65 4.89 1.22
N LEU A 29 -5.32 4.79 1.31
CA LEU A 29 -4.41 5.41 0.35
C LEU A 29 -4.66 4.87 -1.07
N ASN A 30 -4.78 3.56 -1.23
CA ASN A 30 -5.09 2.93 -2.51
C ASN A 30 -6.44 3.39 -3.10
N LEU A 31 -7.49 3.52 -2.27
CA LEU A 31 -8.79 4.06 -2.71
C LEU A 31 -8.65 5.51 -3.17
N LEU A 32 -7.98 6.35 -2.39
CA LEU A 32 -7.74 7.76 -2.72
C LEU A 32 -7.03 7.90 -4.08
N LEU A 33 -5.96 7.13 -4.29
CA LEU A 33 -5.21 7.13 -5.56
C LEU A 33 -6.09 6.72 -6.74
N GLY A 34 -6.92 5.69 -6.52
CA GLY A 34 -7.84 5.21 -7.53
C GLY A 34 -8.90 6.23 -7.92
N ASP A 35 -9.42 6.97 -6.95
CA ASP A 35 -10.39 8.03 -7.20
C ASP A 35 -9.71 9.25 -7.86
N MET A 36 -8.51 9.64 -7.42
CA MET A 36 -7.74 10.73 -8.03
C MET A 36 -7.48 10.50 -9.52
N ALA A 37 -7.06 9.30 -9.90
CA ALA A 37 -6.77 8.98 -11.30
C ALA A 37 -8.03 8.85 -12.16
N LYS A 38 -9.16 8.40 -11.59
CA LYS A 38 -10.46 8.34 -12.30
C LYS A 38 -11.09 9.72 -12.50
N CYS A 39 -10.79 10.68 -11.63
CA CYS A 39 -11.28 12.04 -11.75
C CYS A 39 -10.57 12.85 -12.86
N ASN A 40 -9.46 12.34 -13.41
CA ASN A 40 -8.69 13.02 -14.46
C ASN A 40 -8.79 12.26 -15.80
N LYS A 41 -9.35 12.91 -16.83
CA LYS A 41 -9.55 12.31 -18.17
C LYS A 41 -8.24 11.98 -18.88
N ASP A 42 -7.21 12.80 -18.70
CA ASP A 42 -5.89 12.58 -19.31
C ASP A 42 -5.22 11.37 -18.66
N ALA A 43 -5.34 11.24 -17.32
CA ALA A 43 -4.88 10.07 -16.58
C ALA A 43 -5.59 8.78 -17.02
N MET A 44 -6.91 8.82 -17.14
CA MET A 44 -7.69 7.67 -17.64
C MET A 44 -7.23 7.25 -19.04
N THR A 45 -7.01 8.22 -19.93
CA THR A 45 -6.54 7.96 -21.29
C THR A 45 -5.14 7.37 -21.28
N PHE A 46 -4.22 7.95 -20.50
CA PHE A 46 -2.85 7.46 -20.35
C PHE A 46 -2.81 6.00 -19.86
N PHE A 47 -3.50 5.68 -18.76
CA PHE A 47 -3.55 4.30 -18.27
C PHE A 47 -4.26 3.36 -19.24
N GLY A 48 -5.27 3.83 -19.97
CA GLY A 48 -5.89 3.08 -21.06
C GLY A 48 -4.87 2.69 -22.15
N LEU A 49 -4.01 3.62 -22.56
CA LEU A 49 -2.93 3.36 -23.52
C LEU A 49 -1.89 2.37 -22.98
N VAL A 50 -1.47 2.53 -21.72
CA VAL A 50 -0.55 1.59 -21.05
C VAL A 50 -1.12 0.17 -21.04
N GLN A 51 -2.41 0.01 -20.74
CA GLN A 51 -3.05 -1.31 -20.78
C GLN A 51 -3.15 -1.86 -22.21
N ARG A 52 -3.47 -1.02 -23.20
CA ARG A 52 -3.53 -1.43 -24.62
C ARG A 52 -2.18 -1.93 -25.11
N LEU A 53 -1.07 -1.26 -24.74
CA LEU A 53 0.29 -1.72 -25.03
C LEU A 53 0.53 -3.14 -24.50
N HIS A 54 0.26 -3.35 -23.21
CA HIS A 54 0.42 -4.66 -22.59
C HIS A 54 -0.44 -5.74 -23.28
N THR A 55 -1.73 -5.45 -23.50
CA THR A 55 -2.66 -6.39 -24.14
C THR A 55 -2.24 -6.73 -25.58
N LEU A 56 -1.73 -5.76 -26.34
CA LEU A 56 -1.22 -6.01 -27.69
C LEU A 56 -0.08 -7.02 -27.68
N PHE A 57 0.92 -6.86 -26.80
CA PHE A 57 2.08 -7.75 -26.81
C PHE A 57 1.79 -9.12 -26.20
N VAL A 58 1.05 -9.20 -25.10
CA VAL A 58 0.76 -10.47 -24.40
C VAL A 58 -0.18 -11.38 -25.20
N ALA A 59 -1.03 -10.82 -26.05
CA ALA A 59 -2.00 -11.61 -26.82
C ALA A 59 -1.36 -12.48 -27.93
N SER A 60 -0.04 -12.44 -28.15
CA SER A 60 0.66 -13.38 -29.05
C SER A 60 2.09 -13.62 -28.59
N THR A 61 2.52 -14.87 -28.62
CA THR A 61 3.92 -15.26 -28.35
C THR A 61 4.89 -14.62 -29.34
N GLU A 62 4.51 -14.45 -30.60
CA GLU A 62 5.35 -13.82 -31.62
C GLU A 62 5.56 -12.33 -31.30
N ARG A 63 4.47 -11.60 -30.99
CA ARG A 63 4.55 -10.19 -30.59
C ARG A 63 5.34 -10.02 -29.30
N TRP A 64 5.14 -10.93 -28.35
CA TRP A 64 5.90 -10.95 -27.11
C TRP A 64 7.40 -11.13 -27.35
N ASN A 65 7.79 -12.05 -28.23
CA ASN A 65 9.20 -12.27 -28.59
C ASN A 65 9.81 -11.02 -29.24
N ILE A 66 9.09 -10.35 -30.15
CA ILE A 66 9.53 -9.08 -30.74
C ILE A 66 9.80 -8.03 -29.66
N LEU A 67 8.92 -7.93 -28.67
CA LEU A 67 9.10 -7.03 -27.54
C LEU A 67 10.33 -7.42 -26.71
N CYS A 68 10.49 -8.69 -26.35
CA CYS A 68 11.62 -9.15 -25.55
C CYS A 68 12.98 -8.94 -26.24
N GLU A 69 13.04 -9.12 -27.57
CA GLU A 69 14.24 -8.84 -28.37
C GLU A 69 14.65 -7.35 -28.29
N LEU A 70 13.66 -6.45 -28.34
CA LEU A 70 13.88 -5.00 -28.40
C LEU A 70 13.86 -4.31 -27.03
N CYS A 71 13.39 -5.00 -26.00
CA CYS A 71 13.27 -4.52 -24.62
C CYS A 71 13.71 -5.62 -23.63
N PRO A 72 15.01 -6.00 -23.60
CA PRO A 72 15.50 -7.10 -22.78
C PRO A 72 15.55 -6.78 -21.28
N GLY A 73 15.47 -5.51 -20.88
CA GLY A 73 15.72 -5.08 -19.49
C GLY A 73 14.51 -5.24 -18.57
N LEU A 74 13.37 -4.66 -18.94
CA LEU A 74 12.15 -4.69 -18.13
C LEU A 74 10.95 -5.17 -18.94
N THR A 75 10.17 -6.06 -18.35
CA THR A 75 8.98 -6.65 -18.97
C THR A 75 7.74 -5.79 -18.74
N LEU A 76 6.93 -5.58 -19.78
CA LEU A 76 5.63 -4.91 -19.65
C LEU A 76 4.71 -5.75 -18.74
N LYS A 77 4.04 -5.08 -17.79
CA LYS A 77 3.04 -5.70 -16.91
C LYS A 77 1.67 -5.08 -17.08
N SER A 78 0.62 -5.88 -16.91
CA SER A 78 -0.77 -5.41 -16.87
C SER A 78 -0.96 -4.42 -15.73
N LEU A 79 -1.87 -3.46 -15.91
CA LEU A 79 -2.27 -2.60 -14.81
C LEU A 79 -2.92 -3.43 -13.70
N SER A 80 -2.50 -3.16 -12.47
CA SER A 80 -3.16 -3.68 -11.29
C SER A 80 -4.57 -3.06 -11.15
N SER A 81 -5.57 -3.94 -11.04
CA SER A 81 -6.97 -3.57 -10.84
C SER A 81 -7.30 -3.28 -9.37
N THR A 82 -6.52 -3.85 -8.44
CA THR A 82 -6.80 -3.83 -7.01
C THR A 82 -5.86 -2.92 -6.21
N ARG A 83 -4.64 -2.70 -6.70
CA ARG A 83 -3.55 -1.99 -6.02
C ARG A 83 -2.91 -0.94 -6.93
N TRP A 84 -3.27 0.32 -6.72
CA TRP A 84 -2.92 1.43 -7.61
C TRP A 84 -1.44 1.78 -7.58
N GLU A 85 -0.79 1.67 -6.43
CA GLU A 85 0.64 1.89 -6.27
C GLU A 85 1.46 0.94 -7.14
N CYS A 86 1.01 -0.31 -7.29
CA CYS A 86 1.66 -1.33 -8.11
C CYS A 86 1.62 -1.01 -9.62
N ARG A 87 0.85 -0.01 -10.08
CA ARG A 87 0.87 0.40 -11.49
C ARG A 87 2.20 0.99 -11.92
N ILE A 88 3.07 1.34 -10.96
CA ILE A 88 4.47 1.68 -11.25
C ILE A 88 5.14 0.58 -12.09
N ASP A 89 4.82 -0.70 -11.85
CA ASP A 89 5.40 -1.81 -12.59
C ASP A 89 4.98 -1.85 -14.07
N SER A 90 3.84 -1.26 -14.41
CA SER A 90 3.38 -1.12 -15.80
C SER A 90 4.00 0.10 -16.48
N VAL A 91 4.24 1.17 -15.71
CA VAL A 91 4.76 2.46 -16.21
C VAL A 91 6.28 2.42 -16.37
N LYS A 92 6.99 1.82 -15.41
CA LYS A 92 8.46 1.77 -15.33
C LYS A 92 9.12 1.16 -16.59
N PRO A 93 8.67 0.01 -17.13
CA PRO A 93 9.30 -0.57 -18.32
C PRO A 93 9.17 0.36 -19.54
N ILE A 94 8.04 1.06 -19.68
CA ILE A 94 7.81 2.02 -20.76
C ILE A 94 8.70 3.24 -20.57
N ARG A 95 8.81 3.76 -19.34
CA ARG A 95 9.63 4.94 -19.00
C ARG A 95 11.11 4.79 -19.39
N TYR A 96 11.66 3.59 -19.22
CA TYR A 96 13.09 3.33 -19.42
C TYR A 96 13.43 2.64 -20.76
N GLN A 97 12.44 2.10 -21.47
CA GLN A 97 12.66 1.42 -22.75
C GLN A 97 11.71 1.91 -23.86
N LEU A 98 11.24 3.16 -23.77
CA LEU A 98 10.28 3.73 -24.73
C LEU A 98 10.72 3.57 -26.19
N GLY A 99 12.01 3.75 -26.48
CA GLY A 99 12.55 3.56 -27.83
C GLY A 99 12.39 2.13 -28.34
N GLY A 100 12.71 1.14 -27.51
CA GLY A 100 12.50 -0.28 -27.85
C GLY A 100 11.02 -0.62 -28.01
N VAL A 101 10.15 -0.05 -27.17
CA VAL A 101 8.68 -0.21 -27.30
C VAL A 101 8.20 0.36 -28.64
N ASN A 102 8.65 1.55 -29.03
CA ASN A 102 8.29 2.16 -30.31
C ASN A 102 8.80 1.34 -31.50
N GLN A 103 10.04 0.83 -31.43
CA GLN A 103 10.57 -0.06 -32.47
C GLN A 103 9.78 -1.37 -32.56
N ALA A 104 9.38 -1.94 -31.42
CA ALA A 104 8.56 -3.15 -31.38
C ALA A 104 7.18 -2.91 -32.02
N LEU A 105 6.53 -1.78 -31.70
CA LEU A 105 5.26 -1.40 -32.33
C LEU A 105 5.41 -1.21 -33.85
N ALA A 106 6.49 -0.56 -34.30
CA ALA A 106 6.79 -0.40 -35.72
C ALA A 106 6.98 -1.77 -36.40
N LYS A 107 7.78 -2.67 -35.82
CA LYS A 107 8.02 -4.03 -36.34
C LYS A 107 6.72 -4.84 -36.40
N VAL A 108 5.89 -4.81 -35.35
CA VAL A 108 4.57 -5.47 -35.35
C VAL A 108 3.67 -4.92 -36.45
N SER A 109 3.62 -3.59 -36.65
CA SER A 109 2.79 -2.98 -37.68
C SER A 109 3.19 -3.37 -39.11
N GLN A 110 4.48 -3.63 -39.33
CA GLN A 110 5.04 -3.99 -40.64
C GLN A 110 4.91 -5.49 -40.93
N THR A 111 4.99 -6.34 -39.91
CA THR A 111 5.03 -7.81 -40.05
C THR A 111 3.64 -8.46 -40.02
N THR A 112 2.69 -7.89 -39.28
CA THR A 112 1.36 -8.48 -39.15
C THR A 112 0.56 -8.41 -40.45
N LYS A 113 -0.16 -9.51 -40.74
CA LYS A 113 -1.13 -9.58 -41.84
C LYS A 113 -2.54 -9.15 -41.40
N GLU A 114 -2.77 -9.03 -40.09
CA GLU A 114 -4.08 -8.70 -39.54
C GLU A 114 -4.30 -7.17 -39.51
N PRO A 115 -5.35 -6.65 -40.17
CA PRO A 115 -5.56 -5.21 -40.28
C PRO A 115 -5.83 -4.54 -38.92
N VAL A 116 -6.53 -5.23 -38.01
CA VAL A 116 -6.84 -4.73 -36.66
C VAL A 116 -5.55 -4.56 -35.85
N ILE A 117 -4.66 -5.56 -35.88
CA ILE A 117 -3.37 -5.52 -35.16
C ILE A 117 -2.46 -4.44 -35.76
N ARG A 118 -2.44 -4.32 -37.09
CA ARG A 118 -1.67 -3.27 -37.78
C ARG A 118 -2.13 -1.88 -37.37
N SER A 119 -3.44 -1.63 -37.42
CA SER A 119 -4.03 -0.34 -37.04
C SER A 119 -3.80 -0.03 -35.56
N GLU A 120 -3.96 -1.01 -34.69
CA GLU A 120 -3.72 -0.87 -33.25
C GLU A 120 -2.25 -0.54 -32.95
N ALA A 121 -1.30 -1.25 -33.55
CA ALA A 121 0.13 -0.99 -33.39
C ALA A 121 0.53 0.40 -33.90
N GLN A 122 -0.01 0.84 -35.04
CA GLN A 122 0.22 2.19 -35.57
C GLN A 122 -0.39 3.28 -34.68
N SER A 123 -1.61 3.08 -34.20
CA SER A 123 -2.27 3.99 -33.26
C SER A 123 -1.44 4.13 -31.98
N LEU A 124 -1.01 3.02 -31.41
CA LEU A 124 -0.18 3.02 -30.21
C LEU A 124 1.16 3.71 -30.45
N LEU A 125 1.83 3.45 -31.59
CA LEU A 125 3.08 4.11 -31.95
C LEU A 125 2.92 5.63 -32.07
N LEU A 126 1.82 6.10 -32.66
CA LEU A 126 1.53 7.53 -32.76
C LEU A 126 1.36 8.16 -31.37
N HIS A 127 0.63 7.49 -30.48
CA HIS A 127 0.42 7.98 -29.12
C HIS A 127 1.69 7.93 -28.27
N THR A 128 2.46 6.84 -28.31
CA THR A 128 3.70 6.71 -27.51
C THR A 128 4.80 7.64 -27.98
N SER A 129 4.70 8.14 -29.21
CA SER A 129 5.60 9.16 -29.78
C SER A 129 5.10 10.59 -29.55
N SER A 130 3.94 10.79 -28.92
CA SER A 130 3.41 12.13 -28.64
C SER A 130 4.01 12.72 -27.36
N TYR A 131 4.24 14.03 -27.36
CA TYR A 131 4.77 14.73 -26.19
C TYR A 131 3.85 14.59 -24.97
N GLU A 132 2.53 14.64 -25.18
CA GLU A 132 1.55 14.50 -24.11
C GLU A 132 1.64 13.13 -23.42
N PHE A 133 1.89 12.06 -24.18
CA PHE A 133 2.08 10.73 -23.60
C PHE A 133 3.40 10.65 -22.84
N VAL A 134 4.50 11.14 -23.42
CA VAL A 134 5.82 11.11 -22.77
C VAL A 134 5.83 11.96 -21.50
N LEU A 135 5.21 13.13 -21.51
CA LEU A 135 5.05 13.96 -20.32
C LEU A 135 4.20 13.26 -19.26
N SER A 136 3.08 12.65 -19.65
CA SER A 136 2.25 11.85 -18.73
C SER A 136 3.02 10.66 -18.16
N LEU A 137 3.85 10.01 -18.97
CA LEU A 137 4.69 8.89 -18.58
C LEU A 137 5.71 9.28 -17.51
N VAL A 138 6.38 10.43 -17.67
CA VAL A 138 7.31 10.98 -16.66
C VAL A 138 6.56 11.31 -15.37
N ILE A 139 5.46 12.07 -15.48
CA ILE A 139 4.68 12.49 -14.31
C ILE A 139 4.17 11.28 -13.52
N TRP A 140 3.51 10.33 -14.19
CA TRP A 140 2.97 9.18 -13.50
C TRP A 140 4.04 8.26 -12.93
N TYR A 141 5.22 8.17 -13.57
CA TYR A 141 6.34 7.43 -12.99
C TYR A 141 6.79 8.06 -11.66
N ASP A 142 7.04 9.37 -11.64
CA ASP A 142 7.54 10.06 -10.45
C ASP A 142 6.52 10.02 -9.29
N LEU A 143 5.24 10.26 -9.60
CA LEU A 143 4.17 10.18 -8.61
C LEU A 143 4.00 8.76 -8.06
N LEU A 144 3.96 7.73 -8.94
CA LEU A 144 3.80 6.35 -8.51
C LEU A 144 5.03 5.81 -7.78
N PHE A 145 6.23 6.31 -8.09
CA PHE A 145 7.46 5.96 -7.39
C PHE A 145 7.39 6.38 -5.91
N CYS A 146 7.05 7.65 -5.66
CA CYS A 146 6.89 8.14 -4.30
C CYS A 146 5.75 7.41 -3.56
N VAL A 147 4.59 7.26 -4.22
CA VAL A 147 3.44 6.56 -3.66
C VAL A 147 3.73 5.10 -3.31
N ASN A 148 4.41 4.37 -4.21
CA ASN A 148 4.77 2.98 -3.98
C ASN A 148 5.76 2.86 -2.82
N SER A 149 6.74 3.76 -2.72
CA SER A 149 7.65 3.80 -1.57
C SER A 149 6.89 4.01 -0.26
N THR A 150 6.00 5.01 -0.20
CA THR A 150 5.17 5.26 0.98
C THR A 150 4.28 4.05 1.31
N SER A 151 3.62 3.45 0.33
CA SER A 151 2.75 2.27 0.56
C SER A 151 3.53 1.09 1.14
N GLN A 152 4.74 0.82 0.63
CA GLN A 152 5.61 -0.24 1.16
C GLN A 152 6.01 0.02 2.61
N THR A 153 6.32 1.27 2.97
CA THR A 153 6.58 1.65 4.37
C THR A 153 5.34 1.45 5.23
N LEU A 154 4.16 1.86 4.74
CA LEU A 154 2.90 1.66 5.47
C LEU A 154 2.60 0.18 5.72
N GLU A 155 2.89 -0.70 4.75
CA GLU A 155 2.66 -2.15 4.80
C GLU A 155 3.71 -2.96 5.59
N SER A 156 4.69 -2.31 6.20
CA SER A 156 5.65 -2.98 7.09
C SER A 156 4.96 -3.48 8.37
N GLU A 157 5.41 -4.63 8.88
CA GLU A 157 4.87 -5.27 10.09
C GLU A 157 5.18 -4.48 11.36
N SER A 158 6.25 -3.68 11.35
CA SER A 158 6.71 -2.87 12.49
C SER A 158 6.28 -1.40 12.40
N THR A 159 5.31 -1.07 11.54
CA THR A 159 4.92 0.32 11.29
C THR A 159 4.13 0.90 12.46
N THR A 160 4.61 2.02 12.98
CA THR A 160 3.96 2.76 14.07
C THR A 160 3.17 3.97 13.54
N LEU A 161 2.26 4.51 14.36
CA LEU A 161 1.36 5.60 13.93
C LEU A 161 2.12 6.88 13.59
N ASP A 162 3.19 7.17 14.32
CA ASP A 162 4.10 8.28 14.07
C ASP A 162 4.80 8.16 12.71
N THR A 163 5.28 6.96 12.34
CA THR A 163 5.82 6.70 11.00
C THR A 163 4.75 6.93 9.93
N VAL A 164 3.54 6.39 10.11
CA VAL A 164 2.43 6.60 9.18
C VAL A 164 2.13 8.08 8.96
N LEU A 165 2.03 8.86 10.04
CA LEU A 165 1.73 10.29 9.96
C LEU A 165 2.85 11.06 9.24
N ASN A 166 4.12 10.71 9.50
CA ASN A 166 5.26 11.34 8.85
C ASN A 166 5.32 11.00 7.35
N GLU A 167 5.08 9.74 6.99
CA GLU A 167 5.01 9.29 5.60
C GLU A 167 3.89 9.99 4.82
N LEU A 168 2.67 10.07 5.38
CA LEU A 168 1.55 10.74 4.74
C LEU A 168 1.77 12.26 4.62
N ARG A 169 2.39 12.89 5.62
CA ARG A 169 2.79 14.31 5.54
C ARG A 169 3.86 14.51 4.46
N GLY A 170 4.86 13.64 4.41
CA GLY A 170 5.90 13.64 3.39
C GLY A 170 5.30 13.52 1.99
N LEU A 171 4.40 12.57 1.78
CA LEU A 171 3.69 12.37 0.51
C LEU A 171 2.85 13.59 0.13
N LYS A 172 2.16 14.21 1.10
CA LYS A 172 1.41 15.47 0.87
C LYS A 172 2.35 16.59 0.43
N SER A 173 3.47 16.79 1.13
CA SER A 173 4.46 17.80 0.80
C SER A 173 5.09 17.54 -0.57
N PHE A 174 5.38 16.28 -0.90
CA PHE A 174 5.84 15.89 -2.23
C PHE A 174 4.84 16.31 -3.32
N PHE A 175 3.55 15.97 -3.19
CA PHE A 175 2.55 16.39 -4.18
C PHE A 175 2.40 17.91 -4.31
N GLN A 176 2.54 18.64 -3.20
CA GLN A 176 2.50 20.10 -3.20
C GLN A 176 3.71 20.68 -3.93
N ASN A 177 4.91 20.18 -3.65
CA ASN A 177 6.15 20.60 -4.32
C ASN A 177 6.10 20.24 -5.82
N TYR A 178 5.69 19.01 -6.14
CA TYR A 178 5.57 18.56 -7.52
C TYR A 178 4.67 19.48 -8.36
N ARG A 179 3.56 19.93 -7.78
CA ARG A 179 2.64 20.88 -8.41
C ARG A 179 3.24 22.27 -8.59
N ASN A 180 4.07 22.74 -7.67
CA ASN A 180 4.55 24.12 -7.64
C ASN A 180 5.88 24.32 -8.37
N THR A 181 6.78 23.34 -8.29
CA THR A 181 8.17 23.44 -8.79
C THR A 181 8.52 22.33 -9.78
N ASP A 182 8.26 21.07 -9.41
CA ASP A 182 8.91 19.94 -10.10
C ASP A 182 8.24 19.56 -11.43
N PHE A 183 7.02 20.06 -11.67
CA PHE A 183 6.34 19.92 -12.96
C PHE A 183 7.20 20.42 -14.14
N ASN A 184 7.97 21.51 -13.94
CA ASN A 184 8.89 22.01 -14.96
C ASN A 184 10.04 21.02 -15.22
N GLY A 185 10.52 20.35 -14.18
CA GLY A 185 11.50 19.26 -14.30
C GLY A 185 10.96 18.12 -15.15
N ALA A 186 9.73 17.69 -14.90
CA ALA A 186 9.07 16.66 -15.71
C ALA A 186 8.92 17.07 -17.18
N MET A 187 8.64 18.35 -17.46
CA MET A 187 8.61 18.87 -18.82
C MET A 187 9.97 18.82 -19.51
N CYS A 188 11.07 19.15 -18.81
CA CYS A 188 12.43 19.05 -19.35
C CYS A 188 12.80 17.60 -19.64
N THR A 189 12.59 16.70 -18.67
CA THR A 189 12.86 15.27 -18.86
C THR A 189 12.05 14.67 -20.01
N ALA A 190 10.79 15.07 -20.18
CA ALA A 190 9.98 14.61 -21.31
C ALA A 190 10.53 15.08 -22.67
N ARG A 191 11.06 16.32 -22.74
CA ARG A 191 11.71 16.84 -23.96
C ARG A 191 12.97 16.07 -24.28
N GLU A 192 13.84 15.86 -23.30
CA GLU A 192 15.07 15.08 -23.46
C GLU A 192 14.79 13.67 -23.97
N ILE A 193 13.78 12.98 -23.43
CA ILE A 193 13.36 11.66 -23.92
C ILE A 193 12.95 11.74 -25.39
N MET A 194 12.15 12.73 -25.79
CA MET A 194 11.70 12.85 -27.18
C MET A 194 12.84 13.18 -28.14
N GLU A 195 13.75 14.07 -27.74
CA GLU A 195 14.92 14.46 -28.54
C GLU A 195 15.85 13.27 -28.75
N ASN A 196 16.09 12.48 -27.70
CA ASN A 196 16.87 11.24 -27.78
C ASN A 196 16.23 10.19 -28.72
N LEU A 197 14.90 10.25 -28.91
CA LEU A 197 14.17 9.37 -29.84
C LEU A 197 14.02 9.98 -31.24
N GLY A 198 14.53 11.19 -31.48
CA GLY A 198 14.47 11.87 -32.77
C GLY A 198 13.13 12.52 -33.12
N TYR A 199 12.24 12.75 -32.15
CA TYR A 199 10.94 13.40 -32.38
C TYR A 199 10.99 14.91 -32.18
N ARG A 200 10.35 15.68 -33.07
CA ARG A 200 10.17 17.14 -32.88
C ARG A 200 9.08 17.40 -31.83
N VAL A 201 9.43 18.12 -30.77
CA VAL A 201 8.48 18.60 -29.75
C VAL A 201 7.56 19.65 -30.39
N LYS A 202 6.28 19.30 -30.62
CA LYS A 202 5.22 20.27 -30.95
C LYS A 202 4.28 20.38 -29.76
N PHE A 203 4.24 21.56 -29.13
CA PHE A 203 3.31 21.83 -28.05
C PHE A 203 1.94 22.24 -28.61
N SER A 204 0.88 21.56 -28.22
CA SER A 204 -0.49 22.01 -28.47
C SER A 204 -0.94 22.86 -27.26
N ILE A 205 -0.91 24.19 -27.40
CA ILE A 205 -1.39 25.09 -26.33
C ILE A 205 -2.91 24.97 -26.23
N ARG A 206 -3.42 24.21 -25.27
CA ARG A 206 -4.80 24.35 -24.78
C ARG A 206 -4.82 25.30 -23.58
N ARG A 207 -5.69 26.31 -23.65
CA ARG A 207 -5.92 27.29 -22.57
C ARG A 207 -6.24 26.55 -21.27
N GLN A 208 -5.47 26.84 -20.23
CA GLN A 208 -5.67 26.27 -18.90
C GLN A 208 -6.78 27.02 -18.16
N PHE A 209 -7.72 26.27 -17.59
CA PHE A 209 -8.60 26.77 -16.55
C PHE A 209 -7.89 26.58 -15.21
N THR A 210 -7.56 27.67 -14.52
CA THR A 210 -7.05 27.65 -13.15
C THR A 210 -8.23 27.53 -12.18
N PRO A 211 -8.38 26.41 -11.45
CA PRO A 211 -9.38 26.33 -10.40
C PRO A 211 -9.01 27.32 -9.29
N LYS A 212 -9.99 28.07 -8.77
CA LYS A 212 -9.80 28.93 -7.60
C LYS A 212 -9.34 28.07 -6.41
N ARG A 213 -8.19 28.44 -5.81
CA ARG A 213 -7.76 27.92 -4.51
C ARG A 213 -8.84 28.31 -3.48
N LEU A 214 -9.47 27.33 -2.84
CA LEU A 214 -10.14 27.60 -1.57
C LEU A 214 -9.06 27.84 -0.51
N PHE A 215 -9.24 28.89 0.26
CA PHE A 215 -8.41 29.22 1.42
C PHE A 215 -8.61 28.12 2.48
N ASP A 216 -7.53 27.50 2.93
CA ASP A 216 -7.55 26.71 4.15
C ASP A 216 -7.60 27.68 5.34
N GLU A 217 -8.66 27.57 6.16
CA GLU A 217 -8.79 28.32 7.40
C GLU A 217 -7.69 27.92 8.38
N LYS A 218 -6.89 28.91 8.80
CA LYS A 218 -5.96 28.75 9.91
C LYS A 218 -6.75 28.64 11.21
N ARG A 219 -6.59 27.53 11.92
CA ARG A 219 -7.10 27.35 13.28
C ARG A 219 -6.13 28.00 14.27
N GLN A 220 -6.64 28.88 15.12
CA GLN A 220 -5.87 29.56 16.18
C GLN A 220 -5.56 28.60 17.33
N GLU A 221 -4.35 28.70 17.90
CA GLU A 221 -3.83 27.78 18.90
C GLU A 221 -3.19 28.55 20.07
N ASN A 222 -3.71 28.33 21.28
CA ASN A 222 -2.95 27.64 22.34
C ASN A 222 -3.83 27.26 23.55
N ASP A 223 -4.86 28.03 23.91
CA ASP A 223 -5.77 27.66 25.04
C ASP A 223 -6.76 26.54 24.71
N GLN A 224 -7.09 26.36 23.44
CA GLN A 224 -8.04 25.34 22.99
C GLN A 224 -7.45 23.92 22.99
N ARG A 225 -6.11 23.80 23.01
CA ARG A 225 -5.40 22.51 22.92
C ARG A 225 -5.45 21.73 24.23
N GLU A 226 -5.35 22.39 25.37
CA GLU A 226 -5.38 21.71 26.67
C GLU A 226 -6.76 21.15 26.97
N LYS A 227 -7.81 21.95 26.72
CA LYS A 227 -9.20 21.51 26.83
C LYS A 227 -9.50 20.35 25.88
N GLN A 228 -8.98 20.42 24.65
CA GLN A 228 -9.10 19.33 23.70
C GLN A 228 -8.33 18.07 24.13
N LEU A 229 -7.19 18.22 24.81
CA LEU A 229 -6.42 17.10 25.35
C LEU A 229 -7.15 16.39 26.49
N GLU A 230 -7.72 17.17 27.42
CA GLU A 230 -8.55 16.66 28.52
C GLU A 230 -9.78 15.91 27.98
N ASP A 231 -10.51 16.52 27.04
CA ASP A 231 -11.64 15.88 26.35
C ASP A 231 -11.24 14.57 25.65
N ASN A 232 -10.04 14.51 25.08
CA ASN A 232 -9.54 13.30 24.42
C ASN A 232 -9.15 12.21 25.42
N CYS A 233 -8.56 12.58 26.56
CA CYS A 233 -8.25 11.63 27.64
C CYS A 233 -9.54 11.02 28.19
N GLN A 234 -10.58 11.83 28.37
CA GLN A 234 -11.89 11.36 28.81
C GLN A 234 -12.51 10.40 27.80
N LYS A 235 -12.54 10.76 26.52
CA LYS A 235 -13.03 9.86 25.45
C LYS A 235 -12.29 8.54 25.39
N LEU A 236 -10.96 8.56 25.58
CA LEU A 236 -10.15 7.35 25.57
C LEU A 236 -10.45 6.46 26.79
N SER A 237 -10.54 7.05 27.98
CA SER A 237 -10.91 6.34 29.22
C SER A 237 -12.30 5.70 29.09
N ASP A 238 -13.28 6.45 28.59
CA ASP A 238 -14.65 5.96 28.39
C ASP A 238 -14.71 4.85 27.33
N PHE A 239 -13.93 4.96 26.26
CA PHE A 239 -13.87 3.95 25.21
C PHE A 239 -13.23 2.64 25.68
N LEU A 240 -12.26 2.70 26.59
CA LEU A 240 -11.57 1.53 27.14
C LEU A 240 -12.25 0.94 28.39
N LYS A 241 -13.29 1.58 28.92
CA LYS A 241 -14.07 1.10 30.07
C LYS A 241 -14.93 -0.12 29.70
N ASP A 242 -15.02 -1.10 30.61
CA ASP A 242 -15.92 -2.25 30.51
C ASP A 242 -16.63 -2.48 31.86
N GLY A 243 -17.92 -2.15 31.93
CA GLY A 243 -18.66 -2.14 33.19
C GLY A 243 -18.03 -1.17 34.20
N GLU A 244 -17.50 -1.67 35.30
CA GLU A 244 -16.80 -0.87 36.33
C GLU A 244 -15.27 -0.85 36.13
N LEU A 245 -14.72 -1.72 35.28
CA LEU A 245 -13.28 -1.81 35.03
C LEU A 245 -12.85 -0.73 34.04
N LYS A 246 -11.78 -0.01 34.39
CA LYS A 246 -11.15 1.02 33.54
C LYS A 246 -9.68 0.68 33.33
N ASP A 247 -9.27 0.56 32.07
CA ASP A 247 -7.85 0.37 31.74
C ASP A 247 -7.03 1.67 31.89
N LEU A 248 -7.70 2.84 31.85
CA LEU A 248 -7.08 4.16 32.00
C LEU A 248 -7.97 5.09 32.86
N ASN A 249 -7.34 5.87 33.75
CA ASN A 249 -7.97 7.03 34.38
C ASN A 249 -7.65 8.30 33.57
N ALA A 250 -8.68 9.04 33.15
CA ALA A 250 -8.54 10.23 32.33
C ALA A 250 -7.77 11.36 33.03
N GLU A 251 -8.04 11.61 34.32
CA GLU A 251 -7.43 12.70 35.09
C GLU A 251 -5.95 12.43 35.36
N ASP A 252 -5.63 11.19 35.76
CA ASP A 252 -4.26 10.76 35.99
C ASP A 252 -3.46 10.75 34.68
N LEU A 253 -4.04 10.22 33.58
CA LEU A 253 -3.41 10.23 32.26
C LEU A 253 -3.12 11.66 31.78
N PHE A 254 -4.06 12.58 31.97
CA PHE A 254 -3.88 13.99 31.60
C PHE A 254 -2.76 14.65 32.40
N SER A 255 -2.70 14.39 33.71
CA SER A 255 -1.66 14.89 34.61
C SER A 255 -0.29 14.31 34.26
N GLU A 256 -0.21 12.99 34.04
CA GLU A 256 1.00 12.29 33.59
C GLU A 256 1.49 12.83 32.24
N LEU A 257 0.60 13.11 31.28
CA LEU A 257 0.94 13.71 29.98
C LEU A 257 1.51 15.12 30.11
N LYS A 258 0.91 15.94 30.98
CA LYS A 258 1.40 17.31 31.25
C LYS A 258 2.80 17.27 31.87
N LEU A 259 3.01 16.40 32.85
CA LEU A 259 4.30 16.23 33.48
C LEU A 259 5.34 15.66 32.49
N PHE A 260 4.96 14.66 31.70
CA PHE A 260 5.85 14.06 30.71
C PHE A 260 6.31 15.08 29.66
N ARG A 261 5.42 15.99 29.24
CA ARG A 261 5.73 17.06 28.28
C ARG A 261 6.82 18.02 28.80
N SER A 262 6.91 18.26 30.11
CA SER A 262 7.94 19.13 30.69
C SER A 262 9.25 18.39 30.99
N THR A 263 9.21 17.07 31.15
CA THR A 263 10.39 16.25 31.52
C THR A 263 11.06 15.56 30.34
N VAL A 264 10.34 15.35 29.23
CA VAL A 264 10.84 14.59 28.08
C VAL A 264 12.02 15.30 27.41
N GLN A 265 13.08 14.54 27.11
CA GLN A 265 14.23 15.08 26.40
C GLN A 265 13.88 15.34 24.92
N PRO A 266 14.42 16.41 24.29
CA PRO A 266 14.16 16.72 22.88
C PRO A 266 14.59 15.62 21.89
N SER A 267 15.47 14.70 22.31
CA SER A 267 15.94 13.55 21.53
C SER A 267 14.85 12.48 21.32
N VAL A 268 13.80 12.47 22.14
CA VAL A 268 12.69 11.51 22.04
C VAL A 268 11.65 12.05 21.06
N THR A 269 11.69 11.54 19.83
CA THR A 269 10.82 12.01 18.73
C THR A 269 9.74 11.02 18.32
N ASN A 270 9.88 9.75 18.70
CA ASN A 270 9.00 8.66 18.28
C ASN A 270 8.31 7.98 19.46
N THR A 271 7.18 7.31 19.18
CA THR A 271 6.34 6.66 20.19
C THR A 271 7.09 5.52 20.90
N LEU A 272 7.94 4.80 20.19
CA LEU A 272 8.76 3.74 20.76
C LEU A 272 9.83 4.29 21.73
N GLY A 273 10.51 5.38 21.35
CA GLY A 273 11.50 6.04 22.21
C GLY A 273 10.87 6.64 23.46
N ALA A 274 9.63 7.16 23.36
CA ALA A 274 8.86 7.60 24.52
C ALA A 274 8.59 6.44 25.48
N LEU A 275 8.20 5.27 24.98
CA LEU A 275 8.01 4.09 25.82
C LEU A 275 9.33 3.59 26.44
N GLN A 276 10.44 3.61 25.71
CA GLN A 276 11.76 3.24 26.23
C GLN A 276 12.22 4.18 27.34
N TYR A 277 11.98 5.48 27.18
CA TYR A 277 12.26 6.48 28.22
C TYR A 277 11.40 6.28 29.47
N LEU A 278 10.14 5.88 29.30
CA LEU A 278 9.21 5.61 30.41
C LEU A 278 9.46 4.27 31.11
N ALA A 279 10.14 3.31 30.46
CA ALA A 279 10.40 1.98 31.01
C ALA A 279 11.04 1.98 32.41
N PRO A 280 12.11 2.76 32.71
CA PRO A 280 12.71 2.82 34.05
C PRO A 280 11.84 3.54 35.09
N ILE A 281 10.88 4.37 34.67
CA ILE A 281 10.03 5.21 35.54
C ILE A 281 8.54 4.85 35.43
N LYS A 282 8.26 3.59 35.06
CA LYS A 282 6.91 3.11 34.76
C LYS A 282 5.92 3.32 35.91
N GLU A 283 6.38 3.23 37.15
CA GLU A 283 5.52 3.41 38.34
C GLU A 283 4.97 4.82 38.46
N SER A 284 5.73 5.84 38.05
CA SER A 284 5.32 7.25 38.08
C SER A 284 4.44 7.65 36.88
N TYR A 285 4.41 6.84 35.82
CA TYR A 285 3.71 7.12 34.56
C TYR A 285 2.93 5.88 34.10
N SER A 286 2.13 5.33 35.00
CA SER A 286 1.52 4.01 34.83
C SER A 286 0.45 4.00 33.73
N TYR A 287 -0.38 5.05 33.65
CA TYR A 287 -1.44 5.17 32.65
C TYR A 287 -0.87 5.60 31.29
N LEU A 288 0.13 6.48 31.28
CA LEU A 288 0.82 6.91 30.09
C LEU A 288 1.59 5.75 29.44
N THR A 289 2.26 4.93 30.24
CA THR A 289 2.91 3.70 29.75
C THR A 289 1.89 2.75 29.13
N THR A 290 0.72 2.60 29.76
CA THR A 290 -0.37 1.76 29.23
C THR A 290 -0.92 2.31 27.93
N ALA A 291 -1.15 3.63 27.84
CA ALA A 291 -1.61 4.30 26.62
C ALA A 291 -0.61 4.14 25.46
N TYR A 292 0.69 4.31 25.70
CA TYR A 292 1.73 4.11 24.69
C TYR A 292 1.83 2.65 24.23
N ARG A 293 1.68 1.68 25.14
CA ARG A 293 1.62 0.26 24.78
C ARG A 293 0.42 -0.04 23.91
N ILE A 294 -0.77 0.44 24.29
CA ILE A 294 -1.98 0.28 23.48
C ILE A 294 -1.72 0.86 22.09
N MET A 295 -1.25 2.11 22.00
CA MET A 295 -0.95 2.80 20.74
C MET A 295 0.01 2.02 19.83
N LEU A 296 1.08 1.43 20.38
CA LEU A 296 2.05 0.64 19.60
C LEU A 296 1.52 -0.72 19.15
N THR A 297 0.47 -1.24 19.80
CA THR A 297 -0.16 -2.51 19.45
C THR A 297 -1.35 -2.38 18.49
N ILE A 298 -1.72 -1.16 18.11
CA ILE A 298 -2.83 -0.93 17.18
C ILE A 298 -2.42 -1.42 15.78
N PRO A 299 -3.17 -2.33 15.15
CA PRO A 299 -2.92 -2.72 13.77
C PRO A 299 -3.34 -1.60 12.82
N LEU A 300 -2.37 -0.90 12.23
CA LEU A 300 -2.62 0.19 11.28
C LEU A 300 -2.83 -0.32 9.85
N THR A 301 -2.33 -1.52 9.55
CA THR A 301 -2.48 -2.16 8.25
C THR A 301 -2.88 -3.62 8.40
N VAL A 302 -3.56 -4.13 7.36
CA VAL A 302 -3.86 -5.56 7.23
C VAL A 302 -2.74 -6.31 6.50
N ALA A 303 -1.58 -5.69 6.29
CA ALA A 303 -0.52 -6.25 5.46
C ALA A 303 0.00 -7.60 5.99
N SER A 304 0.09 -7.75 7.32
CA SER A 304 0.42 -9.02 7.97
C SER A 304 -0.60 -10.11 7.63
N GLU A 305 -1.90 -9.79 7.71
CA GLU A 305 -2.98 -10.71 7.32
C GLU A 305 -2.92 -11.02 5.82
N GLU A 306 -2.71 -10.03 4.94
CA GLU A 306 -2.57 -10.22 3.49
C GLU A 306 -1.39 -11.12 3.10
N ARG A 307 -0.27 -11.05 3.85
CA ARG A 307 0.85 -11.98 3.72
C ARG A 307 0.42 -13.41 4.05
N THR A 308 -0.37 -13.62 5.11
CA THR A 308 -0.91 -14.96 5.42
C THR A 308 -1.88 -15.47 4.35
N PHE A 309 -2.66 -14.61 3.71
CA PHE A 309 -3.50 -14.99 2.57
C PHE A 309 -2.67 -15.39 1.34
N SER A 310 -1.48 -14.82 1.15
CA SER A 310 -0.56 -15.25 0.09
C SER A 310 -0.03 -16.66 0.30
N ILE A 311 0.18 -17.07 1.56
CA ILE A 311 0.54 -18.44 1.94
C ILE A 311 -0.58 -19.42 1.55
N LEU A 312 -1.85 -19.01 1.66
CA LEU A 312 -2.95 -19.88 1.22
C LEU A 312 -2.87 -20.23 -0.26
N LYS A 313 -2.30 -19.38 -1.12
CA LYS A 313 -2.08 -19.71 -2.54
C LYS A 313 -1.06 -20.84 -2.73
N LEU A 314 -0.13 -21.00 -1.80
CA LEU A 314 0.84 -22.11 -1.78
C LEU A 314 0.19 -23.40 -1.26
N ILE A 315 -0.62 -23.29 -0.20
CA ILE A 315 -1.30 -24.43 0.43
C ILE A 315 -2.43 -24.97 -0.46
N LYS A 316 -3.24 -24.07 -1.01
CA LYS A 316 -4.33 -24.32 -1.97
C LYS A 316 -3.89 -23.90 -3.37
N ASN A 317 -3.24 -24.82 -4.07
CA ASN A 317 -2.96 -24.68 -5.49
C ASN A 317 -3.94 -25.49 -6.34
N TYR A 318 -3.84 -25.39 -7.67
CA TYR A 318 -4.72 -26.07 -8.61
C TYR A 318 -4.81 -27.60 -8.36
N HIS A 319 -3.69 -28.23 -8.00
CA HIS A 319 -3.63 -29.66 -7.70
C HIS A 319 -4.15 -30.02 -6.30
N ARG A 320 -4.32 -29.05 -5.39
CA ARG A 320 -4.80 -29.23 -4.02
C ARG A 320 -5.96 -28.27 -3.71
N SER A 321 -6.96 -28.24 -4.59
CA SER A 321 -8.10 -27.34 -4.47
C SER A 321 -9.10 -27.77 -3.38
N THR A 322 -9.21 -29.08 -3.13
CA THR A 322 -10.12 -29.69 -2.14
C THR A 322 -9.35 -30.22 -0.93
N MET A 323 -9.73 -29.75 0.27
CA MET A 323 -9.23 -30.25 1.55
C MET A 323 -10.20 -29.89 2.69
N ALA A 324 -10.20 -30.71 3.75
CA ALA A 324 -10.97 -30.43 4.96
C ALA A 324 -10.45 -29.17 5.68
N GLN A 325 -11.35 -28.44 6.34
CA GLN A 325 -11.03 -27.17 7.02
C GLN A 325 -9.97 -27.34 8.11
N GLU A 326 -10.02 -28.44 8.88
CA GLU A 326 -9.03 -28.72 9.92
C GLU A 326 -7.62 -28.84 9.34
N ARG A 327 -7.47 -29.55 8.23
CA ARG A 327 -6.18 -29.71 7.54
C ARG A 327 -5.69 -28.38 6.98
N LEU A 328 -6.59 -27.57 6.41
CA LEU A 328 -6.24 -26.24 5.91
C LEU A 328 -5.73 -25.35 7.04
N ASN A 329 -6.44 -25.31 8.16
CA ASN A 329 -6.06 -24.52 9.33
C ASN A 329 -4.70 -24.97 9.87
N GLY A 330 -4.48 -26.28 10.05
CA GLY A 330 -3.20 -26.81 10.53
C GLY A 330 -2.02 -26.48 9.61
N LEU A 331 -2.18 -26.64 8.30
CA LEU A 331 -1.14 -26.28 7.32
C LEU A 331 -0.89 -24.76 7.27
N ALA A 332 -1.94 -23.96 7.40
CA ALA A 332 -1.82 -22.51 7.46
C ALA A 332 -1.04 -22.09 8.70
N THR A 333 -1.37 -22.60 9.88
CA THR A 333 -0.65 -22.32 11.13
C THR A 333 0.83 -22.69 11.02
N LEU A 334 1.15 -23.89 10.53
CA LEU A 334 2.55 -24.32 10.36
C LEU A 334 3.34 -23.44 9.38
N SER A 335 2.66 -22.92 8.35
CA SER A 335 3.29 -22.10 7.31
C SER A 335 3.43 -20.64 7.72
N ILE A 336 2.46 -20.10 8.47
CA ILE A 336 2.50 -18.75 9.05
C ILE A 336 3.59 -18.71 10.14
N GLU A 337 3.56 -19.68 11.06
CA GLU A 337 4.51 -19.78 12.18
C GLU A 337 5.73 -20.64 11.81
N CYS A 338 6.25 -20.48 10.60
CA CYS A 338 7.28 -21.41 10.07
C CYS A 338 8.56 -21.42 10.91
N GLU A 339 8.92 -20.29 11.54
CA GLU A 339 10.09 -20.19 12.42
C GLU A 339 9.92 -21.03 13.69
N THR A 340 8.72 -20.99 14.27
CA THR A 340 8.36 -21.80 15.43
C THR A 340 8.23 -23.27 15.04
N ALA A 341 7.61 -23.56 13.89
CA ALA A 341 7.44 -24.91 13.37
C ALA A 341 8.77 -25.61 13.10
N LYS A 342 9.78 -24.88 12.59
CA LYS A 342 11.13 -25.43 12.37
C LYS A 342 11.86 -25.80 13.66
N LYS A 343 11.47 -25.22 14.80
CA LYS A 343 12.04 -25.54 16.12
C LYS A 343 11.41 -26.78 16.75
N LEU A 344 10.34 -27.32 16.17
CA LEU A 344 9.68 -28.51 16.68
C LEU A 344 10.56 -29.74 16.48
N ASP A 345 10.71 -30.54 17.54
CA ASP A 345 11.38 -31.83 17.46
C ASP A 345 10.47 -32.87 16.82
N MET A 346 10.78 -33.19 15.56
CA MET A 346 10.02 -34.15 14.76
C MET A 346 10.01 -35.56 15.34
N ILE A 347 11.08 -35.99 16.01
CA ILE A 347 11.17 -37.36 16.56
C ILE A 347 10.20 -37.52 17.72
N ASN A 348 10.19 -36.54 18.62
CA ASN A 348 9.25 -36.48 19.73
C ASN A 348 7.81 -36.36 19.24
N LEU A 349 7.56 -35.57 18.20
CA LEU A 349 6.23 -35.38 17.61
C LEU A 349 5.69 -36.67 16.96
N ILE A 350 6.53 -37.38 16.19
CA ILE A 350 6.19 -38.68 15.60
C ILE A 350 5.89 -39.70 16.69
N SER A 351 6.72 -39.74 17.73
CA SER A 351 6.54 -40.66 18.86
C SER A 351 5.22 -40.38 19.59
N ALA A 352 4.94 -39.12 19.93
CA ALA A 352 3.69 -38.70 20.55
C ALA A 352 2.46 -39.02 19.69
N PHE A 353 2.55 -38.78 18.37
CA PHE A 353 1.49 -39.13 17.43
C PHE A 353 1.25 -40.65 17.37
N ALA A 354 2.32 -41.44 17.31
CA ALA A 354 2.25 -42.90 17.31
C ALA A 354 1.59 -43.42 18.60
N PHE A 355 1.99 -42.92 19.77
CA PHE A 355 1.36 -43.27 21.05
C PHE A 355 -0.13 -42.89 21.11
N ALA A 356 -0.51 -41.74 20.56
CA ALA A 356 -1.91 -41.30 20.52
C ALA A 356 -2.78 -42.15 19.56
N LYS A 357 -2.21 -42.61 18.44
CA LYS A 357 -2.87 -43.47 17.45
C LYS A 357 -2.91 -44.95 17.84
N ALA A 358 -1.96 -45.42 18.64
CA ALA A 358 -1.82 -46.83 19.02
C ALA A 358 -3.00 -47.37 19.87
N ARG A 359 -3.84 -46.52 20.48
CA ARG A 359 -4.98 -46.95 21.32
C ARG A 359 -6.26 -47.36 20.56
N LYS A 360 -6.21 -47.65 19.26
CA LYS A 360 -7.40 -48.01 18.46
C LYS A 360 -7.47 -49.46 17.97
N VAL A 361 -6.71 -50.38 18.56
CA VAL A 361 -6.90 -51.82 18.31
C VAL A 361 -6.99 -52.56 19.65
N PRO A 362 -8.20 -52.81 20.19
CA PRO A 362 -8.36 -53.88 21.16
C PRO A 362 -8.21 -55.19 20.38
N PHE A 363 -7.09 -55.89 20.56
CA PHE A 363 -6.99 -57.28 20.14
C PHE A 363 -7.98 -58.08 21.00
N LYS A 364 -9.03 -58.60 20.36
CA LYS A 364 -9.99 -59.53 20.96
C LYS A 364 -9.37 -60.88 21.20
#